data_AF-A0A259R654-F1
#
_entry.id   AF-A0A259R654-F1
#
_cell.length_a   1.000
_cell.length_b   1.000
_cell.length_c   1.000
_cell.angle_alpha   90.00
_cell.angle_beta   90.00
_cell.angle_gamma   90.00
#
_symmetry.space_group_name_H-M   'P 1'
#
loop_
_entity.id
_entity.type
_entity.pdbx_description
1 polymer ?
#
loop_
_entity_poly.entity_id
_entity_poly.type
_entity_poly.pdbx_seq_one_letter_code
_entity_poly.pdbx_strand_id
1 'polypeptide(L)'
;MLDNDVQGQTEALAAVDLRYASSTSVRHRDTVQQLLKRLGVTDPAAIAQLGKNASFRALLAAGGGPEPVRAQVNAQGELLQLAAVLPMPAGTDPLAAPVWRELTVQPGADGTLQVSTTERKLEPRT
;
A
#
# COMPACT_ATOMS: atom_id res chain seq x y z
N MET A 1 -35.33 34.07 5.49
CA MET A 1 -34.46 33.61 4.39
C MET A 1 -33.09 33.34 5.01
N LEU A 2 -32.96 32.25 5.78
CA LEU A 2 -31.73 31.91 6.51
C LEU A 2 -31.42 30.39 6.44
N ASP A 3 -32.05 29.67 5.52
CA ASP A 3 -32.10 28.20 5.52
C ASP A 3 -31.20 27.56 4.45
N ASN A 4 -30.55 28.35 3.59
CA ASN A 4 -29.72 27.83 2.49
C ASN A 4 -28.28 27.48 2.93
N ASP A 5 -27.76 28.11 3.98
CA ASP A 5 -26.36 27.97 4.39
C ASP A 5 -26.07 26.65 5.15
N VAL A 6 -27.11 26.04 5.72
CA VAL A 6 -27.00 24.78 6.48
C VAL A 6 -27.02 23.56 5.54
N GLN A 7 -27.71 23.65 4.40
CA GLN A 7 -27.79 22.53 3.47
C GLN A 7 -26.45 22.25 2.76
N GLY A 8 -25.72 23.30 2.35
CA GLY A 8 -24.39 23.15 1.75
C GLY A 8 -23.32 22.55 2.68
N GLN A 9 -23.43 22.80 4.00
CA GLN A 9 -22.51 22.23 5.00
C GLN A 9 -22.80 20.75 5.30
N THR A 10 -24.02 20.27 5.04
CA THR A 10 -24.40 18.87 5.28
C THR A 10 -23.93 17.96 4.15
N GLU A 11 -23.95 18.44 2.90
CA GLU A 11 -23.37 17.72 1.74
C GLU A 11 -21.84 17.67 1.79
N ALA A 12 -21.18 18.70 2.32
CA ALA A 12 -19.73 18.70 2.52
C ALA A 12 -19.25 17.67 3.57
N LEU A 13 -20.11 17.31 4.54
CA LEU A 13 -19.80 16.28 5.54
C LEU A 13 -20.17 14.86 5.07
N ALA A 14 -21.15 14.73 4.18
CA ALA A 14 -21.55 13.43 3.62
C ALA A 14 -20.48 12.83 2.68
N ALA A 15 -19.59 13.67 2.16
CA ALA A 15 -18.43 13.28 1.36
C ALA A 15 -17.13 13.19 2.19
N VAL A 16 -17.21 12.97 3.50
CA VAL A 16 -16.02 12.56 4.28
C VAL A 16 -15.64 11.16 3.80
N ASP A 17 -14.78 11.11 2.80
CA ASP A 17 -14.08 9.92 2.32
C ASP A 17 -13.25 9.39 3.49
N LEU A 18 -13.86 8.52 4.31
CA LEU A 18 -13.21 7.94 5.47
C LEU A 18 -12.07 7.05 4.99
N ARG A 19 -10.84 7.49 5.25
CA ARG A 19 -9.63 6.75 4.93
C ARG A 19 -9.13 6.03 6.17
N TYR A 20 -9.09 4.71 6.09
CA TYR A 20 -8.57 3.85 7.13
C TYR A 20 -7.13 3.47 6.79
N ALA A 21 -6.18 3.92 7.61
CA ALA A 21 -4.79 3.50 7.51
C ALA A 21 -4.55 2.25 8.36
N SER A 22 -4.01 1.20 7.75
CA SER A 22 -3.60 -0.03 8.44
C SER A 22 -2.15 -0.34 8.11
N SER A 23 -1.44 -0.96 9.05
CA SER A 23 -0.08 -1.44 8.82
C SER A 23 0.14 -2.80 9.45
N THR A 24 0.87 -3.66 8.77
CA THR A 24 1.13 -5.00 9.26
C THR A 24 2.39 -5.61 8.66
N SER A 25 3.13 -6.36 9.46
CA SER A 25 4.28 -7.11 8.97
C SER A 25 3.83 -8.35 8.19
N VAL A 26 4.54 -8.61 7.10
CA VAL A 26 4.39 -9.84 6.31
C VAL A 26 4.94 -11.01 7.14
N ARG A 27 4.26 -12.15 7.06
CA ARG A 27 4.65 -13.39 7.71
C ARG A 27 5.06 -14.41 6.65
N HIS A 28 5.94 -15.34 7.02
CA HIS A 28 6.48 -16.36 6.10
C HIS A 28 5.42 -17.27 5.43
N ARG A 29 4.21 -17.35 6.00
CA ARG A 29 3.08 -18.13 5.46
C ARG A 29 1.92 -17.27 4.93
N ASP A 30 2.09 -15.96 4.88
CA ASP A 30 1.04 -15.09 4.34
C ASP A 30 0.87 -15.34 2.83
N THR A 31 -0.38 -15.46 2.39
CA THR A 31 -0.73 -15.27 0.98
C THR A 31 -1.03 -13.80 0.69
N VAL A 32 -1.04 -13.41 -0.60
CA VAL A 32 -1.46 -12.07 -1.04
C VAL A 32 -2.80 -11.69 -0.42
N GLN A 33 -3.79 -12.57 -0.53
CA GLN A 33 -5.13 -12.33 0.00
C GLN A 33 -5.15 -12.18 1.52
N GLN A 34 -4.41 -13.00 2.26
CA GLN A 34 -4.36 -12.92 3.73
C GLN A 34 -3.71 -11.63 4.21
N LEU A 35 -2.60 -11.22 3.59
CA LEU A 35 -1.93 -9.97 3.89
C LEU A 35 -2.85 -8.77 3.62
N LEU A 36 -3.46 -8.72 2.43
CA LEU A 36 -4.35 -7.63 2.02
C LEU A 36 -5.60 -7.54 2.92
N LYS A 37 -6.19 -8.69 3.26
CA LYS A 37 -7.32 -8.73 4.21
C LYS A 37 -6.95 -8.18 5.59
N ARG A 38 -5.75 -8.46 6.09
CA ARG A 38 -5.25 -7.90 7.37
C ARG A 38 -5.00 -6.39 7.29
N LEU A 39 -4.68 -5.90 6.09
CA LEU A 39 -4.52 -4.48 5.80
C LEU A 39 -5.88 -3.77 5.55
N GLY A 40 -6.99 -4.49 5.61
CA GLY A 40 -8.34 -3.95 5.36
C GLY A 40 -8.72 -3.87 3.88
N VAL A 41 -7.86 -4.34 2.97
CA VAL A 41 -8.15 -4.40 1.54
C VAL A 41 -8.99 -5.64 1.27
N THR A 42 -10.26 -5.43 0.94
CA THR A 42 -11.23 -6.49 0.63
C THR A 42 -11.70 -6.51 -0.81
N ASP A 43 -11.32 -5.51 -1.61
CA ASP A 43 -11.62 -5.47 -3.04
C ASP A 43 -11.00 -6.67 -3.80
N PRO A 44 -11.82 -7.56 -4.41
CA PRO A 44 -11.33 -8.72 -5.15
C PRO A 44 -10.51 -8.33 -6.38
N ALA A 45 -10.78 -7.20 -7.03
CA ALA A 45 -10.05 -6.76 -8.20
C ALA A 45 -8.62 -6.36 -7.82
N ALA A 46 -8.44 -5.56 -6.76
CA ALA A 46 -7.13 -5.23 -6.21
C ALA A 46 -6.36 -6.46 -5.77
N ILE A 47 -7.01 -7.42 -5.09
CA ILE A 47 -6.37 -8.68 -4.66
C ILE A 47 -5.86 -9.48 -5.86
N ALA A 48 -6.67 -9.62 -6.92
CA ALA A 48 -6.29 -10.35 -8.11
C ALA A 48 -5.14 -9.66 -8.89
N GLN A 49 -5.17 -8.32 -8.99
CA GLN A 49 -4.13 -7.54 -9.67
C GLN A 49 -2.80 -7.60 -8.91
N LEU A 50 -2.81 -7.36 -7.59
CA LEU A 50 -1.61 -7.50 -6.74
C LEU A 50 -1.09 -8.93 -6.71
N GLY A 51 -1.99 -9.92 -6.81
CA GLY A 51 -1.63 -11.32 -6.93
C GLY A 51 -0.80 -11.64 -8.18
N LYS A 52 -0.92 -10.85 -9.24
CA LYS A 52 -0.13 -11.01 -10.48
C LYS A 52 1.15 -10.17 -10.49
N ASN A 53 1.32 -9.23 -9.56
CA ASN A 53 2.47 -8.35 -9.52
C ASN A 53 3.72 -9.08 -8.98
N ALA A 54 4.79 -9.10 -9.77
CA ALA A 54 6.03 -9.81 -9.43
C ALA A 54 6.72 -9.22 -8.18
N SER A 55 6.79 -7.90 -8.04
CA SER A 55 7.43 -7.23 -6.91
C SER A 55 6.70 -7.51 -5.59
N PHE A 56 5.37 -7.44 -5.60
CA PHE A 56 4.56 -7.76 -4.43
C PHE A 56 4.66 -9.23 -4.03
N ARG A 57 4.71 -10.13 -5.01
CA ARG A 57 4.97 -11.56 -4.75
C ARG A 57 6.38 -11.81 -4.20
N ALA A 58 7.38 -11.08 -4.68
CA ALA A 58 8.75 -11.21 -4.17
C ALA A 58 8.85 -10.78 -2.69
N LEU A 59 8.13 -9.73 -2.29
CA LEU A 59 8.01 -9.31 -0.89
C LEU A 59 7.47 -10.43 0.00
N LEU A 60 6.42 -11.13 -0.44
CA LEU A 60 5.84 -12.28 0.28
C LEU A 60 6.80 -13.47 0.31
N ALA A 61 7.45 -13.78 -0.81
CA ALA A 61 8.38 -14.89 -0.92
C ALA A 61 9.62 -14.72 -0.02
N ALA A 62 10.08 -13.49 0.19
CA ALA A 62 11.15 -13.17 1.14
C ALA A 62 10.72 -13.30 2.61
N GLY A 63 9.43 -13.49 2.88
CA GLY A 63 8.88 -13.51 4.23
C GLY A 63 8.70 -12.12 4.85
N GLY A 64 8.80 -11.06 4.03
CA GLY A 64 8.66 -9.67 4.44
C GLY A 64 9.86 -8.79 4.13
N GLY A 65 9.65 -7.48 4.27
CA GLY A 65 10.69 -6.46 4.20
C GLY A 65 11.14 -6.00 5.59
N PRO A 66 12.09 -5.07 5.65
CA PRO A 66 12.57 -4.49 6.91
C PRO A 66 11.48 -3.69 7.66
N GLU A 67 10.46 -3.22 6.94
CA GLU A 67 9.35 -2.42 7.48
C GLU A 67 8.00 -3.12 7.28
N PRO A 68 6.99 -2.82 8.14
CA PRO A 68 5.63 -3.27 7.92
C PRO A 68 5.05 -2.69 6.62
N VAL A 69 4.21 -3.48 5.96
CA VAL A 69 3.42 -3.01 4.81
C VAL A 69 2.34 -2.09 5.33
N ARG A 70 2.13 -0.96 4.65
CA ARG A 70 1.15 0.06 5.02
C ARG A 70 0.13 0.16 3.90
N ALA A 71 -1.15 0.23 4.25
CA ALA A 71 -2.22 0.44 3.30
C ALA A 71 -3.19 1.50 3.82
N GLN A 72 -3.82 2.20 2.89
CA GLN A 72 -4.96 3.07 3.11
C GLN A 72 -6.11 2.53 2.27
N VAL A 73 -7.26 2.40 2.90
CA VAL A 73 -8.49 1.95 2.25
C VAL A 73 -9.64 2.90 2.55
N ASN A 74 -10.64 2.93 1.67
CA ASN A 74 -11.89 3.63 1.97
C ASN A 74 -12.81 2.77 2.86
N ALA A 75 -13.99 3.29 3.19
CA ALA A 75 -14.98 2.59 4.02
C ALA A 75 -15.50 1.28 3.40
N GLN A 76 -15.35 1.10 2.09
CA GLN A 76 -15.73 -0.09 1.32
C GLN A 76 -14.61 -1.15 1.26
N GLY A 77 -13.43 -0.84 1.81
CA GLY A 77 -12.26 -1.72 1.77
C GLY A 77 -11.56 -1.74 0.40
N GLU A 78 -11.77 -0.73 -0.43
CA GLU A 78 -11.05 -0.52 -1.68
C GLU A 78 -9.70 0.14 -1.39
N LEU A 79 -8.66 -0.27 -2.13
CA LEU A 79 -7.31 0.23 -1.93
C LEU A 79 -7.16 1.65 -2.46
N LEU A 80 -6.82 2.60 -1.58
CA LEU A 80 -6.47 3.98 -1.95
C LEU A 80 -4.95 4.15 -2.12
N GLN A 81 -4.16 3.52 -1.26
CA GLN A 81 -2.70 3.53 -1.37
C GLN A 81 -2.10 2.37 -0.61
N LEU A 82 -1.06 1.73 -1.13
CA LEU A 82 -0.22 0.79 -0.40
C LEU A 82 1.25 1.15 -0.59
N ALA A 83 2.01 1.04 0.50
CA ALA A 83 3.45 1.24 0.52
C ALA A 83 4.10 0.04 1.22
N ALA A 84 5.15 -0.52 0.63
CA ALA A 84 5.93 -1.59 1.20
C ALA A 84 7.40 -1.41 0.88
N VAL A 85 8.27 -1.63 1.86
CA VAL A 85 9.71 -1.66 1.63
C VAL A 85 10.08 -3.04 1.13
N LEU A 86 10.65 -3.10 -0.07
CA LEU A 86 11.09 -4.35 -0.67
C LEU A 86 12.39 -4.81 -0.03
N PRO A 87 12.58 -6.14 0.14
CA PRO A 87 13.87 -6.69 0.53
C PRO A 87 14.93 -6.36 -0.52
N MET A 88 16.19 -6.35 -0.09
CA MET A 88 17.31 -6.22 -1.03
C MET A 88 17.34 -7.45 -1.96
N PRO A 89 17.72 -7.26 -3.24
CA PRO A 89 17.96 -8.39 -4.14
C PRO A 89 19.02 -9.32 -3.55
N ALA A 90 18.83 -10.63 -3.73
CA ALA A 90 19.82 -11.63 -3.29
C ALA A 90 21.19 -11.33 -3.90
N GLY A 91 22.25 -11.43 -3.09
CA GLY A 91 23.63 -11.13 -3.50
C GLY A 91 24.02 -9.66 -3.47
N THR A 92 23.15 -8.75 -3.02
CA THR A 92 23.50 -7.36 -2.74
C THR A 92 24.13 -7.27 -1.35
N ASP A 93 25.32 -6.67 -1.25
CA ASP A 93 25.96 -6.39 0.04
C ASP A 93 25.25 -5.21 0.73
N PRO A 94 24.57 -5.42 1.87
CA PRO A 94 23.83 -4.37 2.57
C PRO A 94 24.74 -3.28 3.15
N LEU A 95 26.02 -3.56 3.34
CA LEU A 95 27.00 -2.61 3.90
C LEU A 95 27.70 -1.79 2.83
N ALA A 96 27.78 -2.28 1.59
CA ALA A 96 28.47 -1.60 0.49
C ALA A 96 27.60 -0.54 -0.21
N ALA A 97 26.29 -0.74 -0.28
CA ALA A 97 25.36 0.20 -0.90
C ALA A 97 23.94 0.02 -0.31
N PRO A 98 23.63 0.64 0.84
CA PRO A 98 22.28 0.58 1.38
C PRO A 98 21.31 1.30 0.43
N VAL A 99 20.50 0.52 -0.29
CA VAL A 99 19.45 1.05 -1.18
C VAL A 99 18.10 0.80 -0.52
N TRP A 100 17.37 1.89 -0.29
CA TRP A 100 15.97 1.84 0.07
C TRP A 100 15.13 1.61 -1.17
N ARG A 101 14.34 0.53 -1.19
CA ARG A 101 13.46 0.18 -2.31
C ARG A 101 12.02 0.17 -1.81
N GLU A 102 11.22 1.10 -2.29
CA GLU A 102 9.83 1.24 -1.86
C GLU A 102 8.90 0.90 -3.02
N LEU A 103 8.00 -0.04 -2.79
CA LEU A 103 6.89 -0.36 -3.65
C LEU A 103 5.70 0.51 -3.24
N THR A 104 5.21 1.33 -4.16
CA THR A 104 3.99 2.12 -4.00
C THR A 104 2.94 1.60 -4.95
N VAL A 105 1.72 1.44 -4.45
CA VAL A 105 0.58 1.00 -5.23
C VAL A 105 -0.56 1.97 -5.00
N GLN A 106 -1.16 2.45 -6.09
CA GLN A 106 -2.29 3.37 -6.07
C GLN A 106 -3.33 2.94 -7.12
N PRO A 107 -4.63 3.18 -6.90
CA PRO A 107 -5.63 2.96 -7.92
C PRO A 107 -5.42 3.98 -9.06
N GLY A 108 -5.35 3.48 -10.29
CA GLY A 108 -5.38 4.29 -11.50
C GLY A 108 -6.82 4.64 -11.90
N ALA A 109 -6.96 5.67 -12.73
CA ALA A 109 -8.27 6.15 -13.21
C ALA A 109 -9.09 5.08 -13.96
N ASP A 110 -8.41 4.10 -14.56
CA ASP A 110 -9.03 3.03 -15.36
C ASP A 110 -9.39 1.77 -14.54
N GLY A 111 -9.33 1.84 -13.20
CA GLY A 111 -9.54 0.69 -12.31
C GLY A 111 -8.36 -0.31 -12.28
N THR A 112 -7.25 0.04 -12.95
CA THR A 112 -5.98 -0.70 -12.85
C THR A 112 -5.15 -0.18 -11.70
N LEU A 113 -4.47 -1.07 -10.96
CA LEU A 113 -3.53 -0.64 -9.93
C LEU A 113 -2.23 -0.17 -10.58
N GLN A 114 -1.89 1.09 -10.35
CA GLN A 114 -0.59 1.64 -10.70
C GLN A 114 0.42 1.21 -9.65
N VAL A 115 1.35 0.35 -10.05
CA VAL A 115 2.43 -0.14 -9.19
C VAL A 115 3.73 0.50 -9.63
N SER A 116 4.38 1.21 -8.71
CA SER A 116 5.66 1.89 -8.93
C SER A 116 6.68 1.42 -7.90
N THR A 117 7.93 1.26 -8.31
CA THR A 117 9.03 0.98 -7.38
C THR A 117 10.01 2.15 -7.43
N THR A 118 10.26 2.77 -6.29
CA THR A 118 11.22 3.86 -6.14
C THR A 118 12.44 3.35 -5.39
N GLU A 119 13.62 3.54 -5.97
CA GLU A 119 14.89 3.22 -5.35
C GLU A 119 15.59 4.51 -4.91
N ARG A 120 15.99 4.57 -3.65
CA ARG A 120 16.71 5.71 -3.06
C ARG A 120 18.00 5.19 -2.43
N LYS A 121 19.14 5.76 -2.83
CA LYS A 121 20.42 5.50 -2.14
C LYS A 121 20.35 6.15 -0.76
N LEU A 122 20.59 5.37 0.30
CA LEU A 122 20.68 5.91 1.65
C LEU A 122 22.09 6.49 1.79
N GLU A 123 22.20 7.81 1.81
CA GLU A 123 23.45 8.46 2.18
C GLU A 123 23.65 8.27 3.70
N PRO A 124 24.77 7.65 4.13
CA PRO A 124 25.06 7.58 5.54
C PRO A 124 25.27 9.00 6.06
N ARG A 125 24.43 9.43 7.00
CA ARG A 125 24.70 10.64 7.79
C ARG A 125 26.00 10.39 8.57
N THR A 126 27.06 11.04 8.13
CA THR A 126 28.37 11.07 8.82
C THR A 126 28.35 12.15 9.89
#